data_AF-A0A6L5Z6T4-F1
#
_entry.id   AF-A0A6L5Z6T4-F1
#
_cell.length_a   1.000
_cell.length_b   1.000
_cell.length_c   1.000
_cell.angle_alpha   90.00
_cell.angle_beta   90.00
_cell.angle_gamma   90.00
#
_symmetry.space_group_name_H-M   'P 1'
#
loop_
_entity.id
_entity.type
_entity.pdbx_description
1 polymer ?
#
loop_
_entity_poly.entity_id
_entity_poly.type
_entity_poly.pdbx_seq_one_letter_code
_entity_poly.pdbx_strand_id
1 'polypeptide(L)'
;MAGPPARRLLSADLFRCERQVVARIKSATGIGMSVLTQQLAELRRRVNATGDPHTPIPKPAWFRRLRLDLAGAPERNEANVIVALTSDPGFAGVLAFDEFGQEIVVRQPLPWDAGTASLPRPWEDADDIRTAEWLQLRGINVAPVVVSRAVGAVARELRIHPVRDWLDTLTWDGTPRIETWTGTYLGAEPTAFNHTIGALWLISAVARIYRPGVKADHMLILEGPQRKRSGTCFSIRKEKDPR
;
A
#
# COMPACT_ATOMS: atom_id res chain seq x y z
N MET A 1 -41.83 2.17 -40.35
CA MET A 1 -40.78 2.26 -41.38
C MET A 1 -39.44 2.42 -40.69
N ALA A 2 -38.56 1.44 -40.87
CA ALA A 2 -37.27 1.31 -40.19
C ALA A 2 -36.21 2.23 -40.80
N GLY A 3 -35.53 3.03 -39.97
CA GLY A 3 -34.34 3.81 -40.36
C GLY A 3 -33.12 2.90 -40.61
N PRO A 4 -32.20 3.29 -41.51
CA PRO A 4 -31.33 2.34 -42.21
C PRO A 4 -30.12 1.84 -41.39
N PRO A 5 -29.53 0.69 -41.77
CA PRO A 5 -28.49 -0.05 -41.05
C PRO A 5 -27.04 0.43 -41.33
N ALA A 6 -26.84 1.68 -41.78
CA ALA A 6 -25.58 2.11 -42.39
C ALA A 6 -24.38 2.24 -41.42
N ARG A 7 -24.60 2.61 -40.14
CA ARG A 7 -23.51 2.77 -39.15
C ARG A 7 -22.91 1.45 -38.65
N ARG A 8 -23.64 0.34 -38.72
CA ARG A 8 -23.13 -0.99 -38.29
C ARG A 8 -22.35 -1.71 -39.39
N LEU A 9 -22.60 -1.37 -40.66
CA LEU A 9 -21.91 -1.98 -41.80
C LEU A 9 -20.50 -1.41 -41.98
N LEU A 10 -20.32 -0.10 -41.82
CA LEU A 10 -19.02 0.58 -41.93
C LEU A 10 -17.99 0.10 -40.89
N SER A 11 -18.41 -0.22 -39.66
CA SER A 11 -17.51 -0.75 -38.64
C SER A 11 -17.12 -2.20 -38.92
N ALA A 12 -18.06 -3.02 -39.39
CA ALA A 12 -17.82 -4.43 -39.71
C ALA A 12 -16.84 -4.61 -40.87
N ASP A 13 -16.89 -3.73 -41.88
CA ASP A 13 -15.98 -3.77 -43.03
C ASP A 13 -14.57 -3.29 -42.68
N LEU A 14 -14.45 -2.28 -41.81
CA LEU A 14 -13.17 -1.84 -41.24
C LEU A 14 -12.49 -2.97 -40.45
N PHE A 15 -13.23 -3.65 -39.57
CA PHE A 15 -12.70 -4.79 -38.80
C PHE A 15 -12.31 -5.99 -39.67
N ARG A 16 -13.00 -6.19 -40.81
CA ARG A 16 -12.68 -7.25 -41.77
C ARG A 16 -11.39 -6.94 -42.53
N CYS A 17 -11.20 -5.68 -42.94
CA CYS A 17 -10.01 -5.21 -43.63
C CYS A 17 -8.78 -5.26 -42.72
N GLU A 18 -8.91 -4.81 -41.47
CA GLU A 18 -7.86 -4.85 -40.45
C GLU A 18 -7.35 -6.28 -40.21
N ARG A 19 -8.25 -7.26 -40.07
CA ARG A 19 -7.88 -8.67 -39.91
C ARG A 19 -7.13 -9.22 -41.13
N GLN A 20 -7.53 -8.82 -42.34
CA GLN A 20 -6.84 -9.22 -43.57
C GLN A 20 -5.45 -8.60 -43.70
N VAL A 21 -5.28 -7.34 -43.30
CA VAL A 21 -3.97 -6.66 -43.27
C VAL A 21 -3.03 -7.34 -42.28
N VAL A 22 -3.49 -7.62 -41.06
CA VAL A 22 -2.68 -8.30 -40.04
C VAL A 22 -2.30 -9.72 -40.49
N ALA A 23 -3.23 -10.47 -41.10
CA ALA A 23 -2.95 -11.79 -41.65
C ALA A 23 -1.91 -11.76 -42.79
N ARG A 24 -1.95 -10.73 -43.64
CA ARG A 24 -0.94 -10.52 -44.70
C ARG A 24 0.43 -10.15 -44.13
N ILE A 25 0.48 -9.28 -43.12
CA ILE A 25 1.74 -8.92 -42.43
C ILE A 25 2.35 -10.17 -41.79
N LYS A 26 1.54 -11.02 -41.15
CA LYS A 26 1.99 -12.31 -40.61
C LYS A 26 2.63 -13.18 -41.69
N SER A 27 1.97 -13.36 -42.84
CA SER A 27 2.49 -14.20 -43.93
C SER A 27 3.76 -13.63 -44.58
N ALA A 28 3.94 -12.31 -44.58
CA ALA A 28 5.09 -11.65 -45.21
C ALA A 28 6.30 -11.53 -44.27
N THR A 29 6.08 -11.38 -42.96
CA THR A 29 7.14 -11.08 -41.98
C THR A 29 7.46 -12.25 -41.04
N GLY A 30 6.62 -13.29 -41.01
CA GLY A 30 6.76 -14.43 -40.09
C GLY A 30 6.47 -14.12 -38.62
N ILE A 31 6.06 -12.90 -38.30
CA ILE A 31 5.76 -12.47 -36.92
C ILE A 31 4.50 -13.20 -36.42
N GLY A 32 4.55 -13.72 -35.19
CA GLY A 32 3.44 -14.42 -34.56
C GLY A 32 2.18 -13.54 -34.45
N MET A 33 1.00 -14.13 -34.70
CA MET A 33 -0.27 -13.39 -34.69
C MET A 33 -0.57 -12.71 -33.35
N SER A 34 -0.17 -13.32 -32.24
CA SER A 34 -0.35 -12.75 -30.89
C SER A 34 0.39 -11.41 -30.74
N VAL A 35 1.63 -11.34 -31.23
CA VAL A 35 2.45 -10.13 -31.23
C VAL A 35 1.83 -9.05 -32.11
N LEU A 36 1.37 -9.41 -33.31
CA LEU A 36 0.72 -8.46 -34.22
C LEU A 36 -0.59 -7.93 -33.64
N THR A 37 -1.41 -8.77 -33.02
CA THR A 37 -2.65 -8.33 -32.35
C THR A 37 -2.37 -7.42 -31.16
N GLN A 38 -1.30 -7.68 -30.40
CA GLN A 38 -0.90 -6.84 -29.28
C GLN A 38 -0.37 -5.48 -29.77
N GLN A 39 0.46 -5.48 -30.82
CA GLN A 39 0.95 -4.25 -31.43
C GLN A 39 -0.16 -3.41 -32.05
N LEU A 40 -1.17 -4.04 -32.65
CA LEU A 40 -2.33 -3.37 -33.21
C LEU A 40 -3.23 -2.77 -32.12
N ALA A 41 -3.48 -3.49 -31.03
CA ALA A 41 -4.20 -2.96 -29.87
C ALA A 41 -3.47 -1.77 -29.25
N GLU A 42 -2.14 -1.83 -29.21
CA GLU A 42 -1.28 -0.75 -28.74
C GLU A 42 -1.32 0.47 -29.68
N LEU A 43 -1.18 0.26 -30.99
CA LEU A 43 -1.33 1.31 -32.01
C LEU A 43 -2.71 1.96 -31.95
N ARG A 44 -3.76 1.18 -31.74
CA ARG A 44 -5.12 1.70 -31.60
C ARG A 44 -5.28 2.58 -30.37
N ARG A 45 -4.65 2.20 -29.25
CA ARG A 45 -4.55 3.06 -28.07
C ARG A 45 -3.78 4.35 -28.37
N ARG A 46 -2.65 4.28 -29.09
CA ARG A 46 -1.85 5.45 -29.50
C ARG A 46 -2.64 6.43 -30.37
N VAL A 47 -3.32 5.93 -31.39
CA VAL A 47 -4.13 6.75 -32.30
C VAL A 47 -5.30 7.40 -31.57
N ASN A 48 -5.96 6.67 -30.66
CA ASN A 48 -7.08 7.22 -29.89
C ASN A 48 -6.65 8.27 -28.84
N ALA A 49 -5.41 8.20 -28.33
CA ALA A 49 -4.92 9.13 -27.32
C ALA A 49 -4.32 10.42 -27.92
N THR A 50 -3.59 10.33 -29.02
CA THR A 50 -2.75 11.44 -29.53
C THR A 50 -3.16 11.90 -30.93
N GLY A 51 -3.97 11.14 -31.66
CA GLY A 51 -4.35 11.43 -33.06
C GLY A 51 -3.24 11.18 -34.09
N ASP A 52 -1.98 11.03 -33.67
CA ASP A 52 -0.82 10.74 -34.52
C ASP A 52 -0.08 9.48 -34.02
N PRO A 53 0.08 8.44 -34.86
CA PRO A 53 0.80 7.21 -34.50
C PRO A 53 2.31 7.39 -34.28
N HIS A 54 2.90 8.52 -34.68
CA HIS A 54 4.34 8.80 -34.59
C HIS A 54 4.74 9.75 -33.47
N THR A 55 3.79 10.41 -32.79
CA THR A 55 4.12 11.32 -31.69
C THR A 55 4.66 10.52 -30.50
N PRO A 56 5.88 10.82 -29.99
CA PRO A 56 6.40 10.15 -28.82
C PRO A 56 5.51 10.45 -27.61
N ILE A 57 5.04 9.40 -26.93
CA ILE A 57 4.32 9.53 -25.67
C ILE A 57 5.19 10.38 -24.74
N PRO A 58 4.67 11.47 -24.15
CA PRO A 58 5.42 12.28 -23.21
C PRO A 58 5.86 11.39 -22.05
N LYS A 59 7.13 11.00 -22.05
CA LYS A 59 7.70 10.24 -20.94
C LYS A 59 7.92 11.20 -19.78
N PRO A 60 7.47 10.87 -18.56
CA PRO A 60 7.81 11.63 -17.36
C PRO A 60 9.31 11.90 -17.27
N ALA A 61 9.69 13.06 -16.71
CA ALA A 61 11.10 13.46 -16.61
C ALA A 61 11.98 12.41 -15.90
N TRP A 62 11.40 11.66 -14.96
CA TRP A 62 12.09 10.61 -14.23
C TRP A 62 12.56 9.44 -15.12
N PHE A 63 11.98 9.23 -16.31
CA PHE A 63 12.46 8.20 -17.24
C PHE A 63 13.92 8.39 -17.65
N ARG A 64 14.42 9.63 -17.64
CA ARG A 64 15.82 9.94 -17.94
C ARG A 64 16.80 9.42 -16.88
N ARG A 65 16.29 9.06 -15.70
CA ARG A 65 17.07 8.51 -14.56
C ARG A 65 17.08 6.98 -14.56
N LEU A 66 16.37 6.34 -15.49
CA LEU A 66 16.35 4.88 -15.59
C LEU A 66 17.69 4.37 -16.10
N ARG A 67 18.15 3.27 -15.51
CA ARG A 67 19.26 2.49 -16.02
C ARG A 67 18.81 1.75 -17.26
N LEU A 68 19.62 1.87 -18.31
CA LEU A 68 19.37 1.23 -19.59
C LEU A 68 20.34 0.08 -19.78
N ASP A 69 19.88 -0.99 -20.42
CA ASP A 69 20.73 -2.08 -20.87
C ASP A 69 21.53 -1.68 -22.12
N LEU A 70 22.36 -2.61 -22.60
CA LEU A 70 23.18 -2.43 -23.81
C LEU A 70 22.34 -2.19 -25.09
N ALA A 71 21.07 -2.58 -25.09
CA ALA A 71 20.14 -2.37 -26.20
C ALA A 71 19.36 -1.05 -26.08
N GLY A 72 19.59 -0.26 -25.03
CA GLY A 72 18.89 1.00 -24.76
C GLY A 72 17.51 0.85 -24.14
N ALA A 73 17.14 -0.35 -23.68
CA ALA A 73 15.88 -0.61 -22.98
C ALA A 73 16.05 -0.49 -21.45
N PRO A 74 15.02 -0.09 -20.69
CA PRO A 74 15.11 -0.05 -19.23
C PRO A 74 15.44 -1.42 -18.63
N GLU A 75 16.46 -1.48 -17.78
CA GLU A 75 16.80 -2.67 -17.02
C GLU A 75 15.64 -3.12 -16.12
N ARG A 76 15.48 -4.43 -15.94
CA ARG A 76 14.40 -5.05 -15.16
C ARG A 76 14.84 -5.30 -13.71
N ASN A 77 15.23 -4.24 -13.02
CA ASN A 77 15.82 -4.32 -11.67
C ASN A 77 15.09 -3.44 -10.66
N GLU A 78 15.38 -3.67 -9.38
CA GLU A 78 14.83 -2.91 -8.26
C GLU A 78 15.18 -1.42 -8.35
N ALA A 79 16.35 -1.06 -8.87
CA ALA A 79 16.78 0.34 -9.00
C ALA A 79 15.82 1.16 -9.88
N ASN A 80 15.40 0.62 -11.01
CA ASN A 80 14.45 1.29 -11.91
C ASN A 80 13.05 1.38 -11.30
N VAL A 81 12.64 0.37 -10.51
CA VAL A 81 11.37 0.42 -9.77
C VAL A 81 11.43 1.49 -8.68
N ILE A 82 12.50 1.54 -7.89
CA ILE A 82 12.71 2.56 -6.85
C ILE A 82 12.67 3.96 -7.46
N VAL A 83 13.34 4.19 -8.60
CA VAL A 83 13.29 5.48 -9.30
C VAL A 83 11.85 5.85 -9.68
N ALA A 84 11.08 4.90 -10.21
CA ALA A 84 9.69 5.16 -10.56
C ALA A 84 8.83 5.49 -9.33
N LEU A 85 8.92 4.69 -8.26
CA LEU A 85 8.13 4.87 -7.04
C LEU A 85 8.48 6.16 -6.27
N THR A 86 9.75 6.58 -6.30
CA THR A 86 10.21 7.79 -5.59
C THR A 86 10.01 9.08 -6.39
N SER A 87 9.90 8.99 -7.72
CA SER A 87 9.90 10.16 -8.60
C SER A 87 8.57 10.41 -9.31
N ASP A 88 7.72 9.40 -9.45
CA ASP A 88 6.42 9.58 -10.09
C ASP A 88 5.44 10.28 -9.12
N PRO A 89 4.72 11.33 -9.56
CA PRO A 89 3.77 12.04 -8.70
C PRO A 89 2.67 11.15 -8.10
N GLY A 90 2.34 10.01 -8.73
CA GLY A 90 1.36 9.06 -8.22
C GLY A 90 1.87 8.12 -7.14
N PHE A 91 3.18 8.11 -6.85
CA PHE A 91 3.81 7.18 -5.90
C PHE A 91 4.75 7.87 -4.90
N ALA A 92 5.32 9.02 -5.26
CA ALA A 92 6.25 9.75 -4.41
C ALA A 92 5.61 10.14 -3.07
N GLY A 93 6.15 9.61 -1.97
CA GLY A 93 5.64 9.86 -0.62
C GLY A 93 4.31 9.16 -0.29
N VAL A 94 3.84 8.25 -1.14
CA VAL A 94 2.61 7.48 -0.91
C VAL A 94 2.84 6.34 0.07
N LEU A 95 4.03 5.73 0.04
CA LEU A 95 4.41 4.57 0.85
C LEU A 95 5.11 5.00 2.13
N ALA A 96 4.79 4.33 3.23
CA ALA A 96 5.49 4.47 4.50
C ALA A 96 5.62 3.12 5.21
N PHE A 97 6.61 3.02 6.10
CA PHE A 97 6.77 1.88 6.99
C PHE A 97 6.22 2.22 8.37
N ASP A 98 5.23 1.46 8.82
CA ASP A 98 4.69 1.56 10.17
C ASP A 98 5.61 0.81 11.15
N GLU A 99 6.32 1.57 12.00
CA GLU A 99 7.23 0.99 13.00
C GLU A 99 6.50 0.24 14.12
N PHE A 100 5.22 0.54 14.37
CA PHE A 100 4.43 -0.16 15.38
C PHE A 100 3.84 -1.45 14.81
N GLY A 101 3.21 -1.37 13.63
CA GLY A 101 2.63 -2.52 12.92
C GLY A 101 3.68 -3.44 12.26
N GLN A 102 4.90 -2.95 12.06
CA GLN A 102 5.97 -3.63 11.30
C GLN A 102 5.54 -3.98 9.85
N GLU A 103 4.74 -3.11 9.25
CA GLU A 103 4.16 -3.33 7.93
C GLU A 103 4.32 -2.10 7.02
N ILE A 104 4.11 -2.31 5.72
CA ILE A 104 4.12 -1.24 4.73
C ILE A 104 2.70 -0.74 4.58
N VAL A 105 2.52 0.58 4.65
CA VAL A 105 1.22 1.22 4.53
C VAL A 105 1.20 2.22 3.38
N VAL A 106 0.04 2.29 2.74
CA VAL A 106 -0.33 3.26 1.72
C VAL A 106 -1.03 4.43 2.40
N ARG A 107 -0.47 5.63 2.25
CA ARG A 107 -0.97 6.86 2.90
C ARG A 107 -1.82 7.72 1.99
N GLN A 108 -1.73 7.54 0.68
CA GLN A 108 -2.45 8.30 -0.33
C GLN A 108 -3.04 7.35 -1.38
N PRO A 109 -4.12 7.72 -2.08
CA PRO A 109 -4.76 6.81 -3.04
C PRO A 109 -3.81 6.45 -4.19
N LEU A 110 -3.73 5.16 -4.49
CA LEU A 110 -2.99 4.66 -5.66
C LEU A 110 -3.81 4.84 -6.94
N PRO A 111 -3.17 4.80 -8.14
CA PRO A 111 -3.86 5.03 -9.41
C PRO A 111 -5.03 4.08 -9.72
N TRP A 112 -5.09 2.92 -9.05
CA TRP A 112 -6.17 1.92 -9.20
C TRP A 112 -7.14 1.87 -8.01
N ASP A 113 -6.91 2.67 -6.96
CA ASP A 113 -7.84 2.73 -5.85
C ASP A 113 -9.12 3.43 -6.33
N ALA A 114 -10.27 2.81 -6.10
CA ALA A 114 -11.54 3.52 -6.19
C ALA A 114 -11.53 4.59 -5.09
N GLY A 115 -11.85 5.85 -5.41
CA GLY A 115 -11.70 7.02 -4.54
C GLY A 115 -12.43 7.02 -3.18
N THR A 116 -12.91 5.86 -2.73
CA THR A 116 -13.50 5.57 -1.42
C THR A 116 -12.59 4.74 -0.51
N ALA A 117 -11.34 4.49 -0.88
CA ALA A 117 -10.41 3.72 -0.06
C ALA A 117 -10.16 4.43 1.29
N SER A 118 -10.32 3.70 2.39
CA SER A 118 -9.94 4.18 3.73
C SER A 118 -8.41 4.17 3.82
N LEU A 119 -7.83 5.33 4.12
CA LEU A 119 -6.38 5.51 4.26
C LEU A 119 -6.04 5.98 5.68
N PRO A 120 -4.90 5.55 6.24
CA PRO A 120 -3.92 4.63 5.67
C PRO A 120 -4.42 3.17 5.62
N ARG A 121 -3.94 2.39 4.64
CA ARG A 121 -4.21 0.94 4.54
C ARG A 121 -2.91 0.14 4.36
N PRO A 122 -2.88 -1.16 4.70
CA PRO A 122 -1.77 -2.03 4.36
C PRO A 122 -1.53 -2.10 2.84
N TRP A 123 -0.28 -2.25 2.44
CA TRP A 123 0.10 -2.66 1.09
C TRP A 123 -0.18 -4.15 0.90
N GLU A 124 -0.87 -4.53 -0.16
CA GLU A 124 -1.27 -5.91 -0.42
C GLU A 124 -0.53 -6.50 -1.64
N ASP A 125 -0.50 -7.83 -1.75
CA ASP A 125 0.08 -8.53 -2.91
C ASP A 125 -0.58 -8.09 -4.25
N ALA A 126 -1.84 -7.67 -4.21
CA ALA A 126 -2.53 -7.13 -5.38
C ALA A 126 -1.90 -5.81 -5.86
N ASP A 127 -1.39 -4.98 -4.95
CA ASP A 127 -0.70 -3.73 -5.29
C ASP A 127 0.64 -4.00 -5.96
N ASP A 128 1.35 -5.07 -5.60
CA ASP A 128 2.58 -5.49 -6.30
C ASP A 128 2.30 -5.81 -7.78
N ILE A 129 1.20 -6.54 -8.03
CA ILE A 129 0.76 -6.91 -9.39
C ILE A 129 0.36 -5.67 -10.17
N ARG A 130 -0.45 -4.78 -9.58
CA ARG A 130 -0.91 -3.55 -10.23
C ARG A 130 0.20 -2.56 -10.51
N THR A 131 1.16 -2.46 -9.60
CA THR A 131 2.37 -1.65 -9.81
C THR A 131 3.23 -2.22 -10.93
N ALA A 132 3.41 -3.55 -10.97
CA ALA A 132 4.13 -4.21 -12.05
C ALA A 132 3.44 -3.96 -13.41
N GLU A 133 2.12 -4.11 -13.48
CA GLU A 133 1.31 -3.77 -14.67
C GLU A 133 1.51 -2.30 -15.08
N TRP A 134 1.44 -1.37 -14.11
CA TRP A 134 1.61 0.06 -14.35
C TRP A 134 2.99 0.41 -14.92
N LEU A 135 4.05 -0.28 -14.46
CA LEU A 135 5.43 -0.14 -14.96
C LEU A 135 5.60 -0.78 -16.34
N GLN A 136 4.99 -1.94 -16.57
CA GLN A 136 5.04 -2.66 -17.84
C GLN A 136 4.38 -1.86 -18.97
N LEU A 137 3.23 -1.25 -18.72
CA LEU A 137 2.55 -0.33 -19.66
C LEU A 137 3.41 0.89 -20.00
N ARG A 138 4.42 1.19 -19.17
CA ARG A 138 5.38 2.27 -19.30
C ARG A 138 6.72 1.84 -19.91
N GLY A 139 6.85 0.57 -20.32
CA GLY A 139 8.05 0.03 -20.95
C GLY A 139 9.11 -0.49 -19.98
N ILE A 140 8.78 -0.62 -18.69
CA ILE A 140 9.64 -1.21 -17.67
C ILE A 140 9.09 -2.60 -17.33
N ASN A 141 9.62 -3.62 -18.00
CA ASN A 141 9.06 -4.97 -17.93
C ASN A 141 9.56 -5.75 -16.69
N VAL A 142 9.06 -5.41 -15.51
CA VAL A 142 9.44 -6.05 -14.23
C VAL A 142 8.40 -7.06 -13.75
N ALA A 143 8.85 -8.07 -13.00
CA ALA A 143 7.97 -9.02 -12.33
C ALA A 143 7.48 -8.46 -10.97
N PRO A 144 6.30 -8.86 -10.47
CA PRO A 144 5.76 -8.40 -9.19
C PRO A 144 6.71 -8.62 -7.99
N VAL A 145 7.51 -9.69 -8.00
CA VAL A 145 8.52 -9.95 -6.96
C VAL A 145 9.59 -8.85 -6.87
N VAL A 146 9.96 -8.24 -8.00
CA VAL A 146 10.92 -7.13 -8.04
C VAL A 146 10.29 -5.86 -7.44
N VAL A 147 8.99 -5.67 -7.69
CA VAL A 147 8.22 -4.58 -7.09
C VAL A 147 8.16 -4.73 -5.58
N SER A 148 7.76 -5.89 -5.07
CA SER A 148 7.64 -6.16 -3.64
C SER A 148 8.92 -5.81 -2.87
N ARG A 149 10.09 -6.19 -3.42
CA ARG A 149 11.41 -5.84 -2.86
C ARG A 149 11.67 -4.33 -2.88
N ALA A 150 11.38 -3.68 -4.00
CA ALA A 150 11.58 -2.24 -4.15
C ALA A 150 10.66 -1.43 -3.24
N VAL A 151 9.39 -1.82 -3.11
CA VAL A 151 8.40 -1.24 -2.20
C VAL A 151 8.90 -1.33 -0.76
N GLY A 152 9.43 -2.49 -0.36
CA GLY A 152 10.06 -2.67 0.96
C GLY A 152 11.23 -1.74 1.24
N ALA A 153 12.01 -1.37 0.22
CA ALA A 153 13.09 -0.40 0.34
C ALA A 153 12.55 1.04 0.44
N VAL A 154 11.66 1.43 -0.49
CA VAL A 154 11.08 2.79 -0.55
C VAL A 154 10.28 3.13 0.71
N ALA A 155 9.44 2.21 1.17
CA ALA A 155 8.63 2.43 2.37
C ALA A 155 9.50 2.72 3.61
N ARG A 156 10.69 2.15 3.71
CA ARG A 156 11.60 2.36 4.86
C ARG A 156 12.30 3.72 4.85
N GLU A 157 12.29 4.43 3.73
CA GLU A 157 12.76 5.82 3.63
C GLU A 157 11.82 6.78 4.37
N LEU A 158 10.53 6.43 4.46
CA LEU A 158 9.52 7.17 5.20
C LEU A 158 8.94 6.32 6.32
N ARG A 159 9.48 6.46 7.53
CA ARG A 159 8.99 5.75 8.71
C ARG A 159 7.96 6.56 9.46
N ILE A 160 6.91 5.90 9.92
CA ILE A 160 5.87 6.49 10.75
C ILE A 160 5.66 5.63 11.99
N HIS A 161 5.14 6.24 13.05
CA HIS A 161 4.77 5.51 14.25
C HIS A 161 3.41 6.01 14.73
N PRO A 162 2.29 5.46 14.20
CA PRO A 162 0.95 6.01 14.39
C PRO A 162 0.58 6.24 15.86
N VAL A 163 1.03 5.35 16.75
CA VAL A 163 0.77 5.49 18.19
C VAL A 163 1.53 6.66 18.82
N ARG A 164 2.79 6.92 18.42
CA ARG A 164 3.56 8.08 18.90
C ARG A 164 2.95 9.36 18.33
N ASP A 165 2.69 9.37 17.02
CA ASP A 165 2.06 10.49 16.33
C ASP A 165 0.72 10.86 17.00
N TRP A 166 -0.07 9.87 17.40
CA TRP A 166 -1.30 10.11 18.16
C TRP A 166 -1.03 10.61 19.58
N LEU A 167 -0.15 9.95 20.35
CA LEU A 167 0.18 10.34 21.72
C LEU A 167 0.75 11.77 21.81
N ASP A 168 1.57 12.18 20.84
CA ASP A 168 2.20 13.51 20.77
C ASP A 168 1.17 14.62 20.48
N THR A 169 -0.03 14.29 19.98
CA THR A 169 -1.12 15.27 19.77
C THR A 169 -1.98 15.49 21.01
N LEU A 170 -1.88 14.62 22.01
CA LEU A 170 -2.75 14.68 23.19
C LEU A 170 -2.31 15.79 24.15
N THR A 171 -3.28 16.54 24.66
CA THR A 171 -3.07 17.52 25.74
C THR A 171 -3.71 17.00 27.02
N TRP A 172 -2.96 17.01 28.12
CA TRP A 172 -3.50 16.60 29.42
C TRP A 172 -4.49 17.64 29.95
N ASP A 173 -5.62 17.16 30.44
CA ASP A 173 -6.71 17.99 30.96
C ASP A 173 -6.64 18.27 32.47
N GLY A 174 -5.52 17.94 33.11
CA GLY A 174 -5.27 18.19 34.53
C GLY A 174 -5.93 17.20 35.49
N THR A 175 -6.74 16.24 35.01
CA THR A 175 -7.43 15.29 35.91
C THR A 175 -6.61 14.00 36.07
N PRO A 176 -6.24 13.59 37.30
CA PRO A 176 -5.39 12.42 37.55
C PRO A 176 -6.17 11.09 37.45
N ARG A 177 -6.55 10.68 36.24
CA ARG A 177 -7.35 9.45 36.02
C ARG A 177 -6.55 8.16 36.06
N ILE A 178 -5.24 8.23 35.83
CA ILE A 178 -4.38 7.03 35.72
C ILE A 178 -4.21 6.30 37.05
N GLU A 179 -4.57 6.91 38.17
CA GLU A 179 -4.49 6.26 39.48
C GLU A 179 -5.76 5.46 39.77
N THR A 180 -6.93 5.91 39.34
CA THR A 180 -8.22 5.30 39.74
C THR A 180 -8.85 4.42 38.67
N TRP A 181 -8.28 4.36 37.45
CA TRP A 181 -8.89 3.67 36.31
C TRP A 181 -9.17 2.18 36.54
N THR A 182 -8.35 1.51 37.37
CA THR A 182 -8.55 0.10 37.71
C THR A 182 -9.83 -0.11 38.51
N GLY A 183 -10.15 0.80 39.43
CA GLY A 183 -11.45 0.80 40.12
C GLY A 183 -12.59 1.20 39.19
N THR A 184 -12.41 2.28 38.43
CA THR A 184 -13.46 2.85 37.56
C THR A 184 -13.90 1.91 36.43
N TYR A 185 -12.95 1.24 35.76
CA TYR A 185 -13.23 0.44 34.56
C TYR A 185 -13.14 -1.06 34.79
N LEU A 186 -12.29 -1.52 35.73
CA LEU A 186 -12.10 -2.95 36.02
C LEU A 186 -12.77 -3.40 37.31
N GLY A 187 -13.43 -2.49 38.05
CA GLY A 187 -14.09 -2.83 39.31
C GLY A 187 -13.14 -3.34 40.39
N ALA A 188 -11.84 -3.05 40.28
CA ALA A 188 -10.87 -3.40 41.30
C ALA A 188 -11.12 -2.59 42.57
N GLU A 189 -10.85 -3.17 43.73
CA GLU A 189 -10.97 -2.46 45.00
C GLU A 189 -10.05 -1.21 44.99
N PRO A 190 -10.51 -0.02 45.42
CA PRO A 190 -9.75 1.23 45.37
C PRO A 190 -8.68 1.26 46.49
N THR A 191 -7.73 0.35 46.42
CA THR A 191 -6.58 0.28 47.33
C THR A 191 -5.41 1.06 46.75
N ALA A 192 -4.56 1.62 47.62
CA ALA A 192 -3.33 2.30 47.20
C ALA A 192 -2.44 1.41 46.32
N PHE A 193 -2.45 0.10 46.57
CA PHE A 193 -1.75 -0.90 45.76
C PHE A 193 -2.31 -0.97 44.33
N ASN A 194 -3.63 -1.13 44.17
CA ASN A 194 -4.27 -1.22 42.85
C ASN A 194 -4.13 0.07 42.05
N HIS A 195 -4.15 1.23 42.72
CA HIS A 195 -3.90 2.51 42.09
C HIS A 195 -2.48 2.62 41.56
N THR A 196 -1.49 2.29 42.41
CA THR A 196 -0.07 2.39 42.05
C THR A 196 0.30 1.43 40.92
N ILE A 197 -0.10 0.16 41.01
CA ILE A 197 0.20 -0.85 39.99
C ILE A 197 -0.54 -0.55 38.68
N GLY A 198 -1.81 -0.12 38.76
CA GLY A 198 -2.58 0.29 37.59
C GLY A 198 -1.93 1.46 36.84
N ALA A 199 -1.47 2.47 37.57
CA ALA A 199 -0.77 3.62 36.99
C ALA A 199 0.55 3.21 36.36
N LEU A 200 1.38 2.44 37.09
CA LEU A 200 2.68 1.97 36.60
C LEU A 200 2.56 1.09 35.35
N TRP A 201 1.50 0.28 35.25
CA TRP A 201 1.23 -0.52 34.07
C TRP A 201 1.00 0.36 32.82
N LEU A 202 0.12 1.36 32.90
CA LEU A 202 -0.14 2.31 31.81
C LEU A 202 1.12 3.11 31.44
N ILE A 203 1.83 3.63 32.45
CA ILE A 203 3.08 4.37 32.25
C ILE A 203 4.12 3.49 31.56
N SER A 204 4.24 2.22 31.95
CA SER A 204 5.19 1.29 31.33
C SER A 204 4.85 0.99 29.87
N ALA A 205 3.55 0.88 29.54
CA ALA A 205 3.10 0.67 28.16
C ALA A 205 3.50 1.85 27.26
N VAL A 206 3.24 3.08 27.71
CA VAL A 206 3.64 4.31 27.00
C VAL A 206 5.17 4.43 26.95
N ALA A 207 5.86 4.15 28.04
CA ALA A 207 7.32 4.21 28.08
C ALA A 207 7.97 3.26 27.07
N ARG A 208 7.41 2.05 26.85
CA ARG A 208 7.92 1.10 25.84
C ARG A 208 7.76 1.58 24.41
N ILE A 209 6.73 2.39 24.14
CA ILE A 209 6.53 3.01 22.83
C ILE A 209 7.61 4.05 22.56
N TYR A 210 7.92 4.93 23.52
CA TYR A 210 8.93 5.98 23.33
C TYR A 210 10.38 5.52 23.56
N ARG A 211 10.59 4.50 24.38
CA ARG A 211 11.90 3.92 24.72
C ARG A 211 11.84 2.40 24.57
N PRO A 212 11.97 1.89 23.33
CA PRO A 212 12.04 0.46 23.08
C PRO A 212 13.15 -0.19 23.93
N GLY A 213 12.85 -1.32 24.58
CA GLY A 213 13.79 -2.02 25.46
C GLY A 213 13.78 -1.56 26.93
N VAL A 214 12.94 -0.58 27.29
CA VAL A 214 12.72 -0.26 28.72
C VAL A 214 12.08 -1.45 29.45
N LYS A 215 12.58 -1.75 30.65
CA LYS A 215 12.05 -2.81 31.50
C LYS A 215 10.63 -2.46 31.95
N ALA A 216 9.71 -3.41 31.79
CA ALA A 216 8.35 -3.32 32.32
C ALA A 216 8.14 -4.42 33.36
N ASP A 217 8.29 -4.06 34.63
CA ASP A 217 8.21 -4.98 35.78
C ASP A 217 6.77 -5.29 36.25
N HIS A 218 5.78 -4.65 35.62
CA HIS A 218 4.39 -4.71 36.05
C HIS A 218 3.57 -5.39 34.95
N MET A 219 3.08 -6.60 35.24
CA MET A 219 2.10 -7.29 34.41
C MET A 219 0.73 -7.19 35.08
N LEU A 220 -0.27 -6.79 34.30
CA LEU A 220 -1.66 -6.75 34.74
C LEU A 220 -2.31 -8.09 34.38
N ILE A 221 -2.68 -8.87 35.39
CA ILE A 221 -3.48 -10.09 35.22
C ILE A 221 -4.93 -9.70 35.46
N LEU A 222 -5.79 -9.97 34.48
CA LEU A 222 -7.22 -9.71 34.54
C LEU A 222 -7.94 -11.06 34.72
N GLU A 223 -8.29 -11.40 35.96
CA GLU A 223 -9.04 -12.61 36.26
C GLU A 223 -10.53 -12.29 36.43
N GLY A 224 -11.38 -12.77 35.54
CA GLY A 224 -12.84 -12.64 35.67
C GLY A 224 -13.49 -14.02 35.85
N PRO A 225 -14.69 -14.10 36.47
CA PRO A 225 -15.43 -15.35 36.53
C PRO A 225 -15.78 -15.86 35.12
N GLN A 226 -15.22 -17.01 34.73
CA GLN A 226 -15.53 -17.64 33.45
C GLN A 226 -16.99 -18.13 33.47
N ARG A 227 -17.84 -17.53 32.61
CA ARG A 227 -19.30 -17.74 32.45
C ARG A 227 -20.18 -17.23 33.60
N LYS A 228 -20.67 -16.00 33.45
CA LYS A 228 -22.11 -15.67 33.38
C LYS A 228 -22.24 -14.24 32.88
N ARG A 229 -23.21 -14.01 31.97
CA ARG A 229 -23.54 -12.68 31.46
C ARG A 229 -23.76 -11.71 32.64
N SER A 230 -23.06 -10.59 32.62
CA SER A 230 -23.15 -9.40 33.50
C SER A 230 -22.01 -9.21 34.53
N GLY A 231 -21.23 -8.13 34.35
CA GLY A 231 -20.60 -7.33 35.42
C GLY A 231 -19.32 -7.85 36.09
N THR A 232 -18.17 -7.49 35.50
CA THR A 232 -16.89 -7.05 36.10
C THR A 232 -16.60 -7.40 37.58
N CYS A 233 -15.70 -8.36 37.81
CA CYS A 233 -14.87 -8.41 39.02
C CYS A 233 -13.50 -8.94 38.59
N PHE A 234 -12.46 -8.10 38.70
CA PHE A 234 -11.10 -8.42 38.27
C PHE A 234 -10.10 -8.29 39.44
N SER A 235 -9.39 -9.37 39.77
CA SER A 235 -8.28 -9.35 40.74
C SER A 235 -6.97 -9.00 40.05
N ILE A 236 -6.31 -7.93 40.49
CA ILE A 236 -4.97 -7.54 40.04
C ILE A 236 -3.93 -8.30 40.87
N ARG A 237 -3.19 -9.22 40.26
CA ARG A 237 -2.08 -9.92 40.90
C ARG A 237 -0.76 -9.48 40.28
N LYS A 238 0.24 -9.20 41.12
CA LYS A 238 1.62 -8.92 40.69
C LYS A 238 2.37 -10.24 40.57
N GLU A 239 2.84 -10.54 39.37
CA GLU A 239 3.86 -11.56 39.16
C GLU A 239 5.15 -10.86 38.71
N LYS A 240 6.24 -11.08 39.45
CA LYS A 240 7.55 -10.51 39.15
C LYS A 240 8.27 -11.51 38.27
N ASP A 241 8.44 -11.22 36.99
CA ASP A 241 9.18 -12.09 36.08
C ASP A 241 10.65 -12.18 36.54
N PRO A 242 11.16 -13.37 36.89
CA PRO A 242 12.56 -13.59 37.15
C PRO A 242 13.24 -13.92 35.83
N ARG A 243 13.60 -12.91 35.03
CA ARG A 243 14.76 -12.91 34.13
C ARG A 243 14.97 -11.56 33.45
#